data_AF-A0A7K3XPE9-F1
#
_entry.id   AF-A0A7K3XPE9-F1
#
_cell.length_a   1.000
_cell.length_b   1.000
_cell.length_c   1.000
_cell.angle_alpha   90.00
_cell.angle_beta   90.00
_cell.angle_gamma   90.00
#
_symmetry.space_group_name_H-M   'P 1'
#
loop_
_entity.id
_entity.type
_entity.pdbx_description
1 polymer ?
#
loop_
_entity_poly.entity_id
_entity_poly.type
_entity_poly.pdbx_seq_one_letter_code
_entity_poly.pdbx_strand_id
1 'polypeptide(L)'
;MYKGEPTKGLEFYNLLNESEKFTCELGKVALASGRLEAELILFLKRREIKGKYDKATLGTLIDLADKNDLIDKNMRMSLKTISKQRNYITHNIYGLFIDLIDETILEKENLLDTDVILYIDRAWELKENLDGLADIFQRNNK
;
A
#
# COMPACT_ATOMS: atom_id res chain seq x y z
N MET A 1 -2.87 23.84 -12.71
CA MET A 1 -2.55 23.10 -13.95
C MET A 1 -1.04 22.93 -13.96
N TYR A 2 -0.55 21.69 -14.02
CA TYR A 2 0.89 21.39 -14.01
C TYR A 2 1.56 21.92 -15.28
N LYS A 3 2.81 22.36 -15.17
CA LYS A 3 3.55 23.06 -16.23
C LYS A 3 4.77 22.29 -16.74
N GLY A 4 5.12 21.18 -16.11
CA GLY A 4 6.38 20.47 -16.35
C GLY A 4 7.58 21.19 -15.72
N GLU A 5 7.35 21.96 -14.65
CA GLU A 5 8.41 22.74 -13.99
C GLU A 5 9.13 21.88 -12.93
N PRO A 6 10.47 21.98 -12.80
CA PRO A 6 11.21 21.27 -11.78
C PRO A 6 10.74 21.61 -10.36
N THR A 7 10.72 20.62 -9.50
CA THR A 7 10.28 20.72 -8.11
C THR A 7 11.03 19.69 -7.25
N LYS A 8 11.00 19.84 -5.93
CA LYS A 8 11.78 19.01 -5.01
C LYS A 8 11.26 19.05 -3.58
N GLY A 9 11.58 18.00 -2.82
CA GLY A 9 11.37 17.96 -1.38
C GLY A 9 9.95 18.36 -0.98
N LEU A 10 9.85 19.26 0.00
CA LEU A 10 8.56 19.73 0.52
C LEU A 10 7.68 20.45 -0.50
N GLU A 11 8.23 21.10 -1.53
CA GLU A 11 7.41 21.73 -2.56
C GLU A 11 6.60 20.68 -3.33
N PHE A 12 7.25 19.58 -3.74
CA PHE A 12 6.54 18.50 -4.42
C PHE A 12 5.57 17.78 -3.50
N TYR A 13 5.95 17.57 -2.22
CA TYR A 13 5.03 17.02 -1.23
C TYR A 13 3.75 17.86 -1.10
N ASN A 14 3.88 19.19 -1.09
CA ASN A 14 2.70 20.06 -1.03
C ASN A 14 1.82 19.91 -2.27
N LEU A 15 2.42 19.77 -3.47
CA LEU A 15 1.67 19.48 -4.70
C LEU A 15 0.90 18.16 -4.62
N LEU A 16 1.48 17.11 -4.04
CA LEU A 16 0.78 15.85 -3.78
C LEU A 16 -0.38 16.05 -2.81
N ASN A 17 -0.13 16.71 -1.68
CA ASN A 17 -1.12 16.91 -0.63
C ASN A 17 -2.30 17.79 -1.07
N GLU A 18 -2.05 18.78 -1.93
CA GLU A 18 -3.09 19.64 -2.52
C GLU A 18 -3.83 18.98 -3.70
N SER A 19 -3.31 17.89 -4.26
CA SER A 19 -3.96 17.16 -5.34
C SER A 19 -5.14 16.35 -4.81
N GLU A 20 -6.36 16.81 -5.12
CA GLU A 20 -7.61 16.10 -4.81
C GLU A 20 -7.62 14.68 -5.38
N LYS A 21 -7.05 14.50 -6.58
CA LYS A 21 -6.97 13.18 -7.22
C LYS A 21 -6.06 12.25 -6.43
N PHE A 22 -4.88 12.72 -6.06
CA PHE A 22 -3.92 11.92 -5.30
C PHE A 22 -4.47 11.54 -3.93
N THR A 23 -5.01 12.51 -3.20
CA THR A 23 -5.59 12.26 -1.86
C THR A 23 -6.83 11.36 -1.93
N CYS A 24 -7.64 11.47 -2.99
CA CYS A 24 -8.74 10.54 -3.26
C CYS A 24 -8.25 9.11 -3.50
N GLU A 25 -7.24 8.91 -4.34
CA GLU A 25 -6.66 7.58 -4.57
C GLU A 25 -6.00 7.00 -3.30
N LEU A 26 -5.31 7.83 -2.51
CA LEU A 26 -4.80 7.42 -1.18
C LEU A 26 -5.92 6.95 -0.25
N GLY A 27 -7.05 7.65 -0.22
CA GLY A 27 -8.23 7.23 0.54
C GLY A 27 -8.75 5.86 0.11
N LYS A 28 -8.78 5.60 -1.21
CA LYS A 28 -9.17 4.28 -1.75
C LYS A 28 -8.16 3.18 -1.40
N VAL A 29 -6.86 3.47 -1.45
CA VAL A 29 -5.80 2.55 -0.98
C VAL A 29 -6.02 2.17 0.48
N ALA A 30 -6.36 3.13 1.35
CA ALA A 30 -6.62 2.85 2.77
C ALA A 30 -7.81 1.90 2.95
N LEU A 31 -8.90 2.11 2.22
CA LEU A 31 -10.07 1.23 2.25
C LEU A 31 -9.77 -0.17 1.73
N ALA A 32 -9.07 -0.28 0.59
CA ALA A 32 -8.65 -1.56 0.01
C ALA A 32 -7.69 -2.33 0.94
N SER A 33 -6.81 -1.61 1.64
CA SER A 33 -5.92 -2.19 2.66
C SER A 33 -6.71 -2.82 3.81
N GLY A 34 -7.69 -2.08 4.35
CA GLY A 34 -8.57 -2.59 5.41
C GLY A 34 -9.39 -3.79 4.95
N ARG A 35 -9.86 -3.79 3.71
CA ARG A 35 -10.55 -4.93 3.09
C ARG A 35 -9.66 -6.17 3.02
N LEU A 36 -8.43 -6.03 2.52
CA LEU A 36 -7.47 -7.14 2.46
C LEU A 36 -7.17 -7.71 3.86
N GLU A 37 -6.92 -6.84 4.83
CA GLU A 37 -6.68 -7.26 6.22
C GLU A 37 -7.88 -8.04 6.79
N ALA A 38 -9.11 -7.59 6.56
CA ALA A 38 -10.31 -8.27 7.00
C ALA A 38 -10.47 -9.66 6.35
N GLU A 39 -10.24 -9.79 5.04
CA GLU A 39 -10.32 -11.08 4.35
C GLU A 39 -9.22 -12.06 4.80
N LEU A 40 -8.01 -11.58 5.08
CA LEU A 40 -6.95 -12.40 5.70
C LEU A 40 -7.34 -12.90 7.10
N ILE A 41 -7.93 -12.04 7.93
CA ILE A 41 -8.41 -12.43 9.26
C ILE A 41 -9.48 -13.52 9.14
N LEU A 42 -10.44 -13.36 8.22
CA LEU A 42 -11.47 -14.37 7.98
C LEU A 42 -10.86 -15.70 7.51
N PHE A 43 -9.89 -15.64 6.61
CA PHE A 43 -9.16 -16.81 6.12
C PHE A 43 -8.45 -17.56 7.26
N LEU A 44 -7.72 -16.84 8.12
CA LEU A 44 -7.05 -17.42 9.28
C LEU A 44 -8.04 -18.03 10.28
N LYS A 45 -9.15 -17.34 10.58
CA LYS A 45 -10.19 -17.84 11.49
C LYS A 45 -10.84 -19.13 11.00
N ARG A 46 -11.12 -19.23 9.70
CA ARG A 46 -11.72 -20.44 9.09
C ARG A 46 -10.79 -21.65 9.12
N ARG A 47 -9.48 -21.41 9.17
CA ARG A 47 -8.45 -22.43 9.35
C ARG A 47 -8.12 -22.69 10.82
N GLU A 48 -8.98 -22.20 11.74
CA GLU A 48 -8.85 -22.36 13.19
C GLU A 48 -7.54 -21.82 13.78
N ILE A 49 -6.87 -20.91 13.07
CA ILE A 49 -5.66 -20.26 13.56
C ILE A 49 -6.07 -19.27 14.66
N LYS A 50 -5.39 -19.35 15.81
CA LYS A 50 -5.59 -18.42 16.92
C LYS A 50 -4.65 -17.23 16.78
N GLY A 51 -5.17 -16.02 17.01
CA GLY A 51 -4.40 -14.79 16.93
C GLY A 51 -5.11 -13.61 17.60
N LYS A 52 -4.35 -12.58 17.95
CA LYS A 52 -4.87 -11.29 18.43
C LYS A 52 -5.23 -10.40 17.24
N TYR A 53 -6.36 -10.71 16.60
CA TYR A 53 -6.78 -10.06 15.36
C TYR A 53 -7.22 -8.60 15.52
N ASP A 54 -7.60 -8.20 16.73
CA ASP A 54 -8.02 -6.84 17.09
C ASP A 54 -6.91 -5.79 16.95
N LYS A 55 -5.64 -6.22 16.99
CA LYS A 55 -4.46 -5.35 16.88
C LYS A 55 -3.50 -5.80 15.77
N ALA A 56 -3.95 -6.71 14.91
CA ALA A 56 -3.11 -7.26 13.87
C ALA A 56 -2.93 -6.24 12.74
N THR A 57 -1.69 -5.99 12.36
CA THR A 57 -1.36 -5.29 11.12
C THR A 57 -1.29 -6.29 9.97
N LEU A 58 -1.43 -5.85 8.72
CA LEU A 58 -1.21 -6.71 7.55
C LEU A 58 0.09 -7.52 7.64
N GLY A 59 1.20 -6.93 8.08
CA GLY A 59 2.46 -7.64 8.26
C GLY A 59 2.32 -8.83 9.23
N THR A 60 1.68 -8.62 10.38
CA THR A 60 1.44 -9.71 11.35
C THR A 60 0.49 -10.78 10.82
N LEU A 61 -0.51 -10.41 10.01
CA LEU A 61 -1.43 -11.37 9.38
C LEU A 61 -0.73 -12.22 8.33
N ILE A 62 0.14 -11.61 7.51
CA ILE A 62 0.97 -12.30 6.53
C ILE A 62 1.88 -13.29 7.25
N ASP A 63 2.58 -12.85 8.30
CA ASP A 63 3.47 -13.72 9.06
C ASP A 63 2.74 -14.89 9.72
N LEU A 64 1.49 -14.69 10.19
CA LEU A 64 0.66 -15.76 10.73
C LEU A 64 0.25 -16.77 9.66
N ALA A 65 -0.20 -16.30 8.49
CA ALA A 65 -0.54 -17.18 7.37
C ALA A 65 0.69 -17.98 6.92
N ASP A 66 1.85 -17.33 6.90
CA ASP A 66 3.10 -17.91 6.44
C ASP A 66 3.64 -18.99 7.39
N LYS A 67 3.64 -18.71 8.69
CA LYS A 67 4.11 -19.65 9.72
C LYS A 67 3.24 -20.91 9.86
N ASN A 68 2.01 -20.86 9.35
CA ASN A 68 1.08 -21.99 9.35
C ASN A 68 0.97 -22.64 7.96
N ASP A 69 1.89 -22.33 7.03
CA ASP A 69 1.94 -22.89 5.67
C ASP A 69 0.61 -22.74 4.89
N LEU A 70 -0.15 -21.67 5.16
CA LEU A 70 -1.45 -21.42 4.52
C LEU A 70 -1.35 -20.68 3.19
N ILE A 71 -0.18 -20.14 2.88
CA ILE A 71 0.11 -19.41 1.65
C ILE A 71 1.38 -19.98 1.01
N ASP A 72 1.38 -20.08 -0.32
CA ASP A 72 2.56 -20.51 -1.05
C ASP A 72 3.62 -19.39 -1.18
N LYS A 73 4.77 -19.73 -1.76
CA LYS A 73 5.87 -18.79 -1.97
C LYS A 73 5.46 -17.57 -2.81
N ASN A 74 4.61 -17.75 -3.82
CA ASN A 74 4.22 -16.67 -4.72
C ASN A 74 3.29 -15.70 -3.99
N MET A 75 2.29 -16.22 -3.28
CA MET A 75 1.39 -15.44 -2.46
C MET A 75 2.13 -14.69 -1.35
N ARG A 76 3.08 -15.35 -0.68
CA ARG A 76 3.98 -14.72 0.31
C ARG A 76 4.74 -13.54 -0.30
N MET A 77 5.33 -13.72 -1.49
CA MET A 77 6.05 -12.65 -2.18
C MET A 77 5.12 -11.48 -2.53
N SER A 78 3.95 -11.76 -3.13
CA SER A 78 2.97 -10.73 -3.48
C SER A 78 2.51 -9.92 -2.27
N LEU A 79 2.20 -10.60 -1.16
CA LEU A 79 1.76 -9.95 0.08
C LEU A 79 2.87 -9.12 0.74
N LYS A 80 4.12 -9.57 0.71
CA LYS A 80 5.24 -8.78 1.22
C LYS A 80 5.49 -7.54 0.36
N THR A 81 5.42 -7.68 -0.96
CA THR A 81 5.56 -6.55 -1.90
C THR A 81 4.45 -5.53 -1.68
N ILE A 82 3.18 -5.95 -1.64
CA ILE A 82 2.06 -5.02 -1.47
C ILE A 82 2.09 -4.33 -0.10
N SER A 83 2.51 -5.04 0.95
CA SER A 83 2.68 -4.47 2.28
C SER A 83 3.74 -3.37 2.29
N LYS A 84 4.89 -3.61 1.62
CA LYS A 84 5.94 -2.60 1.46
C LYS A 84 5.46 -1.39 0.67
N GLN A 85 4.78 -1.60 -0.45
CA GLN A 85 4.23 -0.52 -1.29
C GLN A 85 3.18 0.31 -0.55
N ARG A 86 2.26 -0.35 0.15
CA ARG A 86 1.25 0.32 0.98
C ARG A 86 1.90 1.18 2.03
N ASN A 87 2.81 0.63 2.83
CA ASN A 87 3.47 1.40 3.89
C ASN A 87 4.23 2.59 3.30
N TYR A 88 4.83 2.43 2.13
CA TYR A 88 5.53 3.52 1.48
C TYR A 88 4.59 4.66 1.11
N ILE A 89 3.54 4.36 0.34
CA ILE A 89 2.60 5.34 -0.17
C ILE A 89 1.79 5.99 0.96
N THR A 90 1.40 5.25 2.00
CA THR A 90 0.50 5.79 3.05
C THR A 90 1.22 6.39 4.25
N HIS A 91 2.48 6.01 4.51
CA HIS A 91 3.16 6.40 5.75
C HIS A 91 4.53 7.04 5.54
N ASN A 92 5.17 6.81 4.40
CA ASN A 92 6.56 7.20 4.22
C ASN A 92 6.76 8.36 3.25
N ILE A 93 5.75 8.76 2.46
CA ILE A 93 5.87 9.83 1.46
C ILE A 93 6.39 11.14 2.08
N TYR A 94 5.84 11.58 3.21
CA TYR A 94 6.35 12.77 3.88
C TYR A 94 7.81 12.61 4.31
N GLY A 95 8.12 11.46 4.94
CA GLY A 95 9.48 11.10 5.36
C GLY A 95 10.50 11.10 4.23
N LEU A 96 10.10 10.64 3.04
CA LEU A 96 10.91 10.67 1.82
C LEU A 96 11.30 12.09 1.45
N PHE A 97 10.33 13.02 1.45
CA PHE A 97 10.53 14.39 1.01
C PHE A 97 11.20 15.31 2.05
N ILE A 98 11.40 14.82 3.27
CA ILE A 98 12.24 15.46 4.30
C ILE A 98 13.56 14.71 4.54
N ASP A 99 13.93 13.80 3.64
CA ASP A 99 15.16 12.99 3.71
C ASP A 99 15.30 12.16 5.00
N LEU A 100 14.19 11.81 5.65
CA LEU A 100 14.18 10.90 6.80
C LEU A 100 14.41 9.44 6.38
N ILE A 101 14.09 9.10 5.14
CA ILE A 101 14.33 7.80 4.54
C ILE A 101 14.97 7.94 3.16
N ASP A 102 15.74 6.93 2.77
CA ASP A 102 16.27 6.83 1.42
C ASP A 102 15.17 6.48 0.41
N GLU A 103 15.43 6.81 -0.86
CA GLU A 103 14.54 6.44 -1.96
C GLU A 103 14.43 4.92 -2.08
N THR A 104 13.20 4.40 -2.17
CA THR A 104 12.99 2.93 -2.24
C THR A 104 11.97 2.45 -3.26
N ILE A 105 10.91 3.21 -3.56
CA ILE A 105 9.82 2.76 -4.45
C ILE A 105 9.44 3.81 -5.50
N LEU A 106 9.32 5.07 -5.10
CA LEU A 106 9.03 6.18 -6.00
C LEU A 106 10.18 7.17 -5.97
N GLU A 107 10.44 7.77 -7.12
CA GLU A 107 11.51 8.74 -7.35
C GLU A 107 11.32 9.97 -6.44
N LYS A 108 12.41 10.43 -5.82
CA LYS A 108 12.43 11.68 -5.02
C LYS A 108 13.23 12.79 -5.69
N GLU A 109 14.09 12.45 -6.64
CA GLU A 109 15.01 13.36 -7.31
C GLU A 109 14.57 13.70 -8.73
N ASN A 110 15.00 14.86 -9.23
CA ASN A 110 14.72 15.33 -10.60
C ASN A 110 13.23 15.40 -10.95
N LEU A 111 12.37 15.64 -9.96
CA LEU A 111 10.93 15.68 -10.13
C LEU A 111 10.47 16.92 -10.88
N LEU A 112 9.45 16.73 -11.71
CA LEU A 112 8.63 17.77 -12.31
C LEU A 112 7.28 17.85 -11.59
N ASP A 113 6.63 18.99 -11.60
CA ASP A 113 5.29 19.14 -11.01
C ASP A 113 4.24 18.19 -11.65
N THR A 114 4.46 17.76 -12.89
CA THR A 114 3.65 16.74 -13.58
C THR A 114 3.79 15.34 -13.00
N ASP A 115 4.86 15.04 -12.27
CA ASP A 115 5.09 13.71 -11.67
C ASP A 115 4.09 13.41 -10.55
N VAL A 116 3.30 14.39 -10.11
CA VAL A 116 2.09 14.14 -9.31
C VAL A 116 1.17 13.13 -10.00
N ILE A 117 1.11 13.12 -11.34
CA ILE A 117 0.33 12.15 -12.12
C ILE A 117 0.87 10.73 -11.91
N LEU A 118 2.18 10.55 -11.94
CA LEU A 118 2.80 9.25 -11.65
C LEU A 118 2.43 8.75 -10.25
N TYR A 119 2.47 9.62 -9.25
CA TYR A 119 2.09 9.26 -7.88
C TYR A 119 0.60 8.89 -7.76
N ILE A 120 -0.28 9.56 -8.51
CA ILE A 120 -1.71 9.19 -8.61
C ILE A 120 -1.86 7.79 -9.21
N ASP A 121 -1.21 7.53 -10.34
CA ASP A 121 -1.28 6.24 -11.02
C ASP A 121 -0.76 5.11 -10.13
N ARG A 122 0.31 5.37 -9.36
CA ARG A 122 0.87 4.40 -8.40
C ARG A 122 -0.06 4.11 -7.23
N ALA A 123 -0.78 5.11 -6.73
CA ALA A 123 -1.81 4.89 -5.71
C ALA A 123 -2.98 4.07 -6.29
N TRP A 124 -3.40 4.36 -7.51
CA TRP A 124 -4.45 3.62 -8.20
C TRP A 124 -4.05 2.14 -8.45
N GLU A 125 -2.86 1.89 -9.00
CA GLU A 125 -2.31 0.54 -9.21
C GLU A 125 -2.24 -0.24 -7.90
N LEU A 126 -1.75 0.39 -6.83
CA LEU A 126 -1.68 -0.22 -5.50
C LEU A 126 -3.07 -0.62 -4.99
N LYS A 127 -4.07 0.25 -5.15
CA LYS A 127 -5.45 -0.06 -4.80
C LYS A 127 -5.96 -1.29 -5.54
N GLU A 128 -5.78 -1.36 -6.87
CA GLU A 128 -6.25 -2.49 -7.67
C GLU A 128 -5.57 -3.80 -7.26
N ASN A 129 -4.27 -3.75 -6.97
CA ASN A 129 -3.52 -4.91 -6.50
C ASN A 129 -3.98 -5.38 -5.11
N LEU A 130 -4.28 -4.46 -4.20
CA LEU A 130 -4.84 -4.78 -2.87
C LEU A 130 -6.20 -5.47 -3.00
N ASP A 131 -7.08 -4.93 -3.84
CA ASP A 131 -8.40 -5.52 -4.11
C ASP A 131 -8.29 -6.90 -4.76
N GLY A 132 -7.39 -7.07 -5.74
CA GLY A 132 -7.15 -8.36 -6.38
C GLY A 132 -6.68 -9.43 -5.39
N LEU A 133 -5.80 -9.08 -4.45
CA LEU A 133 -5.39 -10.00 -3.38
C LEU A 133 -6.55 -10.29 -2.42
N ALA A 134 -7.35 -9.29 -2.07
CA ALA A 134 -8.51 -9.47 -1.20
C ALA A 134 -9.53 -10.44 -1.83
N ASP A 135 -9.77 -10.32 -3.14
CA ASP A 135 -10.65 -11.22 -3.90
C ASP A 135 -10.17 -12.67 -3.86
N ILE A 136 -8.85 -12.91 -3.92
CA ILE A 136 -8.28 -14.26 -3.82
C ILE A 136 -8.60 -14.87 -2.44
N PHE A 137 -8.38 -14.13 -1.36
CA PHE A 137 -8.71 -14.60 -0.01
C PHE A 137 -10.21 -14.79 0.19
N GLN A 138 -11.03 -13.89 -0.34
CA GLN A 138 -12.48 -14.00 -0.29
C GLN A 138 -12.99 -15.27 -0.98
N ARG A 139 -12.41 -15.65 -2.13
CA ARG A 139 -12.76 -16.91 -2.81
C ARG A 139 -12.38 -18.14 -1.99
N ASN A 140 -11.24 -18.10 -1.31
CA ASN A 140 -10.81 -19.16 -0.38
C ASN A 140 -11.65 -19.19 0.92
N ASN A 141 -12.41 -18.12 1.18
CA ASN A 141 -13.39 -18.03 2.25
C ASN A 141 -14.79 -18.50 1.81
N LYS A 142 -15.00 -19.05 0.62
CA LYS A 142 -16.29 -19.68 0.28
C LYS A 142 -16.14 -21.19 0.35
#